data_AF-A0A7S1F866-F1
#
_entry.id   AF-A0A7S1F866-F1
#
_cell.length_a   1.000
_cell.length_b   1.000
_cell.length_c   1.000
_cell.angle_alpha   90.00
_cell.angle_beta   90.00
_cell.angle_gamma   90.00
#
_symmetry.space_group_name_H-M   'P 1'
#
loop_
_entity.id
_entity.type
_entity.pdbx_description
1 polymer ?
#
loop_
_entity_poly.entity_id
_entity_poly.type
_entity_poly.pdbx_seq_one_letter_code
_entity_poly.pdbx_strand_id
1 'polypeptide(L)'
;MEVDIAAANTVPVQCGNCSDSCVKPLRCGVCKTASYCCKKCQQEDWQYHKRNCKAAKSEPETSLEEKAKQAADAKQAMDEELANTDPKVAAQVKDMMAKMGYDTGVEKKDAQEETNAKPAPNVPKADMCKNCMEPCATTLRCSVCKVATYCSRKCQGEDWQFHKRNCKKPLPKAEASNYKPESYRPKADEKVVEDDGEVGDWYRHREWRPETKVEFKPSKVDAEGATVIKSEGGSAWNAAGTWEEKDMLPWWKNRLLGLTGLAVDSFAGKLTVTNVTDVNGEAQILHVRKSSKYIFDINFCVEFSCGFATSSRSTSGKVKVLELANVTVKDGTKLPVEISAESDSDKRAAETALVPALEASLQEYVTEYQAKGN
;
A
#
# COMPACT_ATOMS: atom_id res chain seq x y z
N MET A 1 27.81 -13.98 7.18
CA MET A 1 26.47 -14.49 6.84
C MET A 1 25.58 -14.15 8.02
N GLU A 2 25.07 -12.92 8.02
CA GLU A 2 24.09 -12.48 9.02
C GLU A 2 22.71 -12.61 8.37
N VAL A 3 21.86 -13.40 9.02
CA VAL A 3 20.48 -13.65 8.62
C VAL A 3 19.59 -12.74 9.46
N ASP A 4 19.10 -11.66 8.84
CA ASP A 4 18.11 -10.78 9.44
C ASP A 4 16.74 -11.46 9.47
N ILE A 5 16.37 -11.98 10.64
CA ILE A 5 15.00 -12.42 10.97
C ILE A 5 14.34 -11.30 11.76
N ALA A 6 13.67 -10.37 11.07
CA ALA A 6 12.70 -9.46 11.67
C ALA A 6 11.29 -9.97 11.38
N ALA A 7 10.82 -10.93 12.18
CA ALA A 7 9.44 -11.37 12.19
C ALA A 7 8.57 -10.28 12.87
N ALA A 8 8.06 -9.34 12.07
CA ALA A 8 7.05 -8.40 12.53
C ALA A 8 5.76 -9.16 12.88
N ASN A 9 5.49 -9.26 14.18
CA ASN A 9 4.31 -9.87 14.77
C ASN A 9 3.07 -9.04 14.41
N THR A 10 2.51 -9.29 13.22
CA THR A 10 1.36 -8.56 12.67
C THR A 10 0.09 -9.37 12.93
N VAL A 11 -0.73 -8.86 13.85
CA VAL A 11 -2.07 -9.43 14.12
C VAL A 11 -2.87 -9.42 12.80
N PRO A 12 -3.43 -10.55 12.36
CA PRO A 12 -4.17 -10.61 11.09
C PRO A 12 -5.38 -9.68 11.14
N VAL A 13 -5.40 -8.70 10.23
CA VAL A 13 -6.47 -7.70 10.15
C VAL A 13 -7.44 -8.11 9.03
N GLN A 14 -8.74 -8.03 9.31
CA GLN A 14 -9.77 -8.36 8.32
C GLN A 14 -9.93 -7.25 7.27
N CYS A 15 -10.06 -7.65 6.01
CA CYS A 15 -10.34 -6.74 4.90
C CYS A 15 -11.77 -6.18 4.98
N GLY A 16 -11.93 -4.87 4.82
CA GLY A 16 -13.24 -4.20 4.75
C GLY A 16 -14.12 -4.64 3.57
N ASN A 17 -13.52 -5.18 2.50
CA ASN A 17 -14.24 -5.63 1.31
C ASN A 17 -14.52 -7.14 1.32
N CYS A 18 -13.47 -7.97 1.26
CA CYS A 18 -13.62 -9.43 1.15
C CYS A 18 -13.81 -10.14 2.50
N SER A 19 -13.60 -9.44 3.62
CA SER A 19 -13.64 -9.99 4.99
C SER A 19 -12.58 -11.06 5.30
N ASP A 20 -11.64 -11.31 4.39
CA ASP A 20 -10.54 -12.23 4.61
C ASP A 20 -9.44 -11.60 5.48
N SER A 21 -8.67 -12.44 6.18
CA SER A 21 -7.51 -12.01 6.96
C SER A 21 -6.35 -11.63 6.05
N CYS A 22 -5.88 -10.39 6.14
CA CYS A 22 -4.70 -9.91 5.41
C CYS A 22 -3.49 -9.83 6.36
N VAL A 23 -2.33 -10.33 5.91
CA VAL A 23 -1.06 -10.23 6.64
C VAL A 23 -0.45 -8.84 6.51
N LYS A 24 -0.57 -8.21 5.32
CA LYS A 24 -0.12 -6.84 5.04
C LYS A 24 -1.29 -5.99 4.54
N PRO A 25 -2.18 -5.50 5.42
CA PRO A 25 -3.34 -4.72 5.02
C PRO A 25 -2.94 -3.31 4.54
N LEU A 26 -3.44 -2.93 3.36
CA LEU A 26 -3.47 -1.55 2.88
C LEU A 26 -4.51 -0.75 3.68
N ARG A 27 -4.10 0.31 4.37
CA ARG A 27 -5.02 1.18 5.11
C ARG A 27 -5.54 2.32 4.23
N CYS A 28 -6.78 2.77 4.49
CA CYS A 28 -7.31 3.95 3.83
C CYS A 28 -6.49 5.20 4.18
N GLY A 29 -6.01 5.94 3.19
CA GLY A 29 -5.16 7.12 3.42
C GLY A 29 -5.85 8.27 4.16
N VAL A 30 -7.18 8.35 4.10
CA VAL A 30 -7.97 9.43 4.72
C VAL A 30 -8.28 9.13 6.19
N CYS A 31 -8.92 7.98 6.46
CA CYS A 31 -9.35 7.65 7.83
C CYS A 31 -8.36 6.79 8.61
N LYS A 32 -7.42 6.10 7.93
CA LYS A 32 -6.48 5.10 8.50
C LYS A 32 -7.11 3.96 9.32
N THR A 33 -8.44 3.91 9.43
CA THR A 33 -9.22 2.92 10.21
C THR A 33 -9.57 1.69 9.38
N ALA A 34 -9.99 1.88 8.13
CA ALA A 34 -10.33 0.77 7.25
C ALA A 34 -9.07 0.14 6.64
N SER A 35 -9.06 -1.19 6.58
CA SER A 35 -7.94 -2.03 6.12
C SER A 35 -8.38 -2.93 4.97
N TYR A 36 -7.54 -3.11 3.96
CA TYR A 36 -7.85 -3.86 2.73
C TYR A 36 -6.70 -4.77 2.34
N CYS A 37 -6.97 -5.93 1.74
CA CYS A 37 -5.89 -6.80 1.27
C CYS A 37 -5.17 -6.22 0.03
N CYS A 38 -5.84 -5.38 -0.76
CA CYS A 38 -5.28 -4.79 -1.98
C CYS A 38 -6.04 -3.52 -2.40
N LYS A 39 -5.47 -2.76 -3.35
CA LYS A 39 -6.09 -1.56 -3.93
C LYS A 39 -7.44 -1.85 -4.59
N LYS A 40 -7.60 -3.03 -5.21
CA LYS A 40 -8.88 -3.48 -5.77
C LYS A 40 -9.96 -3.57 -4.69
N CYS A 41 -9.65 -4.20 -3.56
CA CYS A 41 -10.56 -4.28 -2.42
C CYS A 41 -10.92 -2.90 -1.86
N GLN A 42 -9.97 -1.97 -1.81
CA GLN A 42 -10.23 -0.59 -1.38
C GLN A 42 -11.19 0.13 -2.35
N GLN A 43 -11.00 -0.01 -3.67
CA GLN A 43 -11.84 0.63 -4.67
C GLN A 43 -13.26 0.05 -4.71
N GLU A 44 -13.40 -1.27 -4.60
CA GLU A 44 -14.71 -1.93 -4.54
C GLU A 44 -15.51 -1.58 -3.28
N ASP A 45 -14.83 -1.33 -2.16
CA ASP A 45 -15.46 -0.89 -0.92
C ASP A 45 -15.68 0.63 -0.87
N TRP A 46 -15.05 1.42 -1.75
CA TRP A 46 -15.10 2.88 -1.71
C TRP A 46 -16.52 3.43 -1.77
N GLN A 47 -17.39 2.82 -2.56
CA GLN A 47 -18.83 3.15 -2.64
C GLN A 47 -19.54 3.12 -1.28
N TYR A 48 -19.03 2.34 -0.32
CA TYR A 48 -19.59 2.16 1.02
C TYR A 48 -18.76 2.88 2.08
N HIS A 49 -17.45 2.70 2.05
CA HIS A 49 -16.51 3.29 2.98
C HIS A 49 -16.59 4.83 2.98
N LYS A 50 -16.79 5.48 1.83
CA LYS A 50 -16.81 6.95 1.70
C LYS A 50 -17.80 7.65 2.63
N ARG A 51 -18.91 7.01 3.01
CA ARG A 51 -19.93 7.58 3.93
C ARG A 51 -19.42 7.69 5.38
N ASN A 52 -18.56 6.75 5.77
CA ASN A 52 -18.03 6.64 7.13
C ASN A 52 -16.54 7.01 7.19
N CYS A 53 -15.93 7.33 6.04
CA CYS A 53 -14.55 7.76 5.91
C CYS A 53 -14.40 9.20 6.41
N LYS A 54 -14.21 9.36 7.72
CA LYS A 54 -13.86 10.64 8.33
C LYS A 54 -12.36 10.69 8.53
N ALA A 55 -11.75 11.85 8.25
CA ALA A 55 -10.33 12.07 8.52
C ALA A 55 -10.04 11.66 9.96
N ALA A 56 -9.00 10.85 10.17
CA ALA A 56 -8.50 10.64 11.51
C ALA A 56 -8.12 12.03 12.04
N LYS A 57 -8.74 12.48 13.13
CA LYS A 57 -8.21 13.61 13.89
C LYS A 57 -6.82 13.16 14.33
N SER A 58 -5.80 13.62 13.62
CA SER A 58 -4.44 13.55 14.12
C SER A 58 -4.42 14.47 15.33
N GLU A 59 -4.46 13.92 16.53
CA GLU A 59 -3.75 14.62 17.59
C GLU A 59 -2.29 14.71 17.13
N PRO A 60 -1.65 15.88 17.23
CA PRO A 60 -0.24 15.96 16.93
C PRO A 60 0.46 14.95 17.84
N GLU A 61 1.22 14.03 17.26
CA GLU A 61 2.10 13.12 18.00
C GLU A 61 3.22 13.97 18.62
N THR A 62 2.92 14.72 19.67
CA THR A 62 3.95 15.22 20.57
C THR A 62 4.48 14.00 21.30
N SER A 63 5.80 13.79 21.20
CA SER A 63 6.48 12.67 21.81
C SER A 63 6.06 12.57 23.28
N LEU A 64 5.95 11.34 23.81
CA LEU A 64 5.75 11.12 25.25
C LEU A 64 6.78 11.90 26.09
N GLU A 65 7.95 12.16 25.53
CA GLU A 65 9.02 12.97 26.11
C GLU A 65 8.69 14.47 26.12
N GLU A 66 8.04 15.01 25.07
CA GLU A 66 7.58 16.41 25.04
C GLU A 66 6.43 16.64 26.02
N LYS A 67 5.50 15.68 26.14
CA LYS A 67 4.42 15.76 27.15
C LYS A 67 4.98 15.68 28.57
N ALA A 68 5.98 14.83 28.80
CA ALA A 68 6.67 14.75 30.10
C ALA A 68 7.42 16.05 30.43
N LYS A 69 8.06 16.66 29.42
CA LYS A 69 8.79 17.93 29.58
C LYS A 69 7.85 19.10 29.86
N GLN A 70 6.74 19.22 29.12
CA GLN A 70 5.72 20.24 29.37
C GLN A 70 5.07 20.09 30.76
N ALA A 71 4.85 18.85 31.22
CA ALA A 71 4.35 18.61 32.58
C ALA A 71 5.37 18.94 33.68
N ALA A 72 6.67 18.70 33.42
CA ALA A 72 7.75 19.07 34.34
C ALA A 72 7.93 20.59 34.43
N ASP A 73 7.92 21.28 33.27
CA ASP A 73 8.04 22.73 33.18
C ASP A 73 6.84 23.42 33.86
N ALA A 74 5.62 22.89 33.66
CA ALA A 74 4.42 23.39 34.36
C ALA A 74 4.50 23.18 35.88
N LYS A 75 5.04 22.04 36.34
CA LYS A 75 5.24 21.78 37.77
C LYS A 75 6.27 22.72 38.39
N GLN A 76 7.39 22.98 37.69
CA GLN A 76 8.39 23.95 38.13
C GLN A 76 7.82 25.37 38.22
N ALA A 77 7.04 25.80 37.22
CA ALA A 77 6.40 27.12 37.25
C ALA A 77 5.42 27.28 38.43
N MET A 78 4.65 26.23 38.75
CA MET A 78 3.75 26.25 39.91
C MET A 78 4.49 26.24 41.25
N ASP A 79 5.60 25.49 41.35
CA ASP A 79 6.43 25.45 42.56
C ASP A 79 7.17 26.79 42.79
N GLU A 80 7.58 27.49 41.72
CA GLU A 80 8.24 28.80 41.79
C GLU A 80 7.26 29.94 42.14
N GLU A 81 6.01 29.90 41.64
CA GLU A 81 4.96 30.83 42.08
C GLU A 81 4.57 30.63 43.55
N LEU A 82 4.53 29.37 44.02
CA LEU A 82 4.22 29.05 45.42
C LEU A 82 5.36 29.46 46.37
N ALA A 83 6.59 29.54 45.88
CA ALA A 83 7.75 30.03 46.66
C ALA A 83 7.77 31.55 46.82
N ASN A 84 7.13 32.30 45.90
CA ASN A 84 7.07 33.77 45.92
C ASN A 84 5.78 34.32 46.55
N THR A 85 4.86 33.47 47.00
CA THR A 85 3.64 33.88 47.71
C THR A 85 3.86 33.93 49.23
N ASP A 86 3.25 34.91 49.87
CA ASP A 86 3.38 35.16 51.32
C ASP A 86 3.02 33.89 52.12
N PRO A 87 3.84 33.45 53.11
CA PRO A 87 3.71 32.15 53.79
C PRO A 87 2.33 31.88 54.43
N LYS A 88 1.55 32.93 54.73
CA LYS A 88 0.15 32.77 55.18
C LYS A 88 -0.81 32.37 54.06
N VAL A 89 -0.61 32.86 52.84
CA VAL A 89 -1.45 32.55 51.68
C VAL A 89 -1.14 31.15 51.15
N ALA A 90 0.14 30.77 51.12
CA ALA A 90 0.57 29.42 50.74
C ALA A 90 -0.02 28.33 51.67
N ALA A 91 -0.12 28.60 52.98
CA ALA A 91 -0.74 27.70 53.94
C ALA A 91 -2.25 27.55 53.74
N GLN A 92 -2.94 28.65 53.38
CA GLN A 92 -4.38 28.65 53.11
C GLN A 92 -4.72 27.89 51.82
N VAL A 93 -3.89 28.00 50.78
CA VAL A 93 -4.05 27.26 49.51
C VAL A 93 -3.77 25.77 49.70
N LYS A 94 -2.78 25.39 50.52
CA LYS A 94 -2.50 23.97 50.87
C LYS A 94 -3.64 23.31 51.65
N ASP A 95 -4.24 24.00 52.61
CA ASP A 95 -5.42 23.50 53.35
C ASP A 95 -6.64 23.34 52.44
N MET A 96 -6.80 24.25 51.48
CA MET A 96 -7.91 24.21 50.52
C MET A 96 -7.77 23.06 49.50
N MET A 97 -6.55 22.74 49.06
CA MET A 97 -6.27 21.59 48.18
C MET A 97 -6.40 20.24 48.90
N ALA A 98 -6.03 20.17 50.18
CA ALA A 98 -6.20 18.96 50.99
C ALA A 98 -7.68 18.60 51.21
N LYS A 99 -8.57 19.60 51.28
CA LYS A 99 -10.03 19.40 51.43
C LYS A 99 -10.75 18.98 50.15
N MET A 100 -10.14 19.14 48.98
CA MET A 100 -10.73 18.75 47.68
C MET A 100 -10.26 17.38 47.16
N GLY A 101 -9.49 16.61 47.93
CA GLY A 101 -9.30 15.17 47.72
C GLY A 101 -8.54 14.76 46.45
N TYR A 102 -7.46 15.48 46.09
CA TYR A 102 -6.57 15.07 45.00
C TYR A 102 -5.37 14.28 45.58
N ASP A 103 -5.41 12.96 45.43
CA ASP A 103 -4.43 11.99 45.91
C ASP A 103 -3.25 11.88 44.91
N THR A 104 -2.11 12.46 45.26
CA THR A 104 -0.82 12.14 44.63
C THR A 104 -0.12 11.07 45.47
N GLY A 105 -0.15 9.83 45.00
CA GLY A 105 0.62 8.69 45.57
C GLY A 105 2.12 9.03 45.73
N VAL A 106 2.86 8.42 46.65
CA VAL A 106 3.13 6.98 46.80
C VAL A 106 3.66 6.73 48.23
N GLU A 107 3.17 5.71 48.95
CA GLU A 107 3.99 4.82 49.80
C GLU A 107 3.32 3.44 49.98
N LYS A 108 4.12 2.38 49.83
CA LYS A 108 3.74 0.97 50.02
C LYS A 108 3.57 0.65 51.51
N LYS A 109 2.51 -0.07 51.89
CA LYS A 109 2.53 -1.07 52.97
C LYS A 109 1.58 -2.22 52.67
N ASP A 110 2.13 -3.42 52.78
CA ASP A 110 1.44 -4.71 52.77
C ASP A 110 0.48 -4.84 53.95
N ALA A 111 -0.74 -5.31 53.69
CA ALA A 111 -1.55 -6.08 54.64
C ALA A 111 -2.60 -6.88 53.85
N GLN A 112 -2.51 -8.20 53.95
CA GLN A 112 -3.58 -9.13 53.59
C GLN A 112 -4.79 -8.89 54.49
N GLU A 113 -5.99 -8.79 53.90
CA GLU A 113 -7.17 -9.39 54.53
C GLU A 113 -8.21 -9.78 53.47
N GLU A 114 -8.63 -11.03 53.56
CA GLU A 114 -9.56 -11.70 52.67
C GLU A 114 -10.98 -11.14 52.86
N THR A 115 -11.66 -10.77 51.78
CA THR A 115 -13.11 -10.91 51.72
C THR A 115 -13.56 -11.47 50.38
N ASN A 116 -14.12 -12.68 50.47
CA ASN A 116 -14.80 -13.38 49.39
C ASN A 116 -16.05 -12.61 48.97
N ALA A 117 -16.10 -12.12 47.72
CA ALA A 117 -17.35 -11.80 47.04
C ALA A 117 -17.22 -12.05 45.53
N LYS A 118 -18.03 -12.99 45.04
CA LYS A 118 -18.14 -13.42 43.64
C LYS A 118 -18.62 -12.25 42.75
N PRO A 119 -18.03 -12.00 41.56
CA PRO A 119 -18.65 -11.10 40.59
C PRO A 119 -19.58 -11.88 39.65
N ALA A 120 -20.85 -11.48 39.61
CA ALA A 120 -21.79 -11.79 38.54
C ALA A 120 -22.51 -10.48 38.15
N PRO A 121 -23.13 -10.38 36.98
CA PRO A 121 -22.61 -10.65 35.64
C PRO A 121 -22.51 -9.34 34.83
N ASN A 122 -21.60 -9.35 33.85
CA ASN A 122 -21.48 -8.44 32.69
C ASN A 122 -22.66 -7.45 32.46
N VAL A 123 -22.44 -6.17 32.75
CA VAL A 123 -23.23 -5.09 32.15
C VAL A 123 -22.91 -5.09 30.64
N PRO A 124 -23.88 -5.30 29.75
CA PRO A 124 -23.60 -5.31 28.32
C PRO A 124 -23.19 -3.90 27.88
N LYS A 125 -21.98 -3.77 27.33
CA LYS A 125 -21.57 -2.58 26.59
C LYS A 125 -22.65 -2.26 25.56
N ALA A 126 -23.12 -1.02 25.52
CA ALA A 126 -24.13 -0.59 24.55
C ALA A 126 -23.63 -0.86 23.12
N ASP A 127 -24.22 -1.85 22.44
CA ASP A 127 -23.89 -2.16 21.05
C ASP A 127 -24.30 -0.96 20.18
N MET A 128 -23.34 -0.38 19.45
CA MET A 128 -23.60 0.77 18.58
C MET A 128 -24.42 0.36 17.34
N CYS A 129 -25.30 1.25 16.87
CA CYS A 129 -26.05 1.03 15.64
C CYS A 129 -25.14 1.05 14.42
N LYS A 130 -25.25 0.07 13.52
CA LYS A 130 -24.51 0.06 12.25
C LYS A 130 -24.95 1.13 11.26
N ASN A 131 -26.18 1.63 11.37
CA ASN A 131 -26.69 2.69 10.50
C ASN A 131 -26.46 4.10 11.08
N CYS A 132 -27.03 4.39 12.25
CA CYS A 132 -26.99 5.74 12.83
C CYS A 132 -25.76 6.01 13.70
N MET A 133 -24.93 5.00 13.99
CA MET A 133 -23.71 5.11 14.81
C MET A 133 -23.93 5.65 16.23
N GLU A 134 -25.18 5.71 16.70
CA GLU A 134 -25.53 6.07 18.07
C GLU A 134 -25.66 4.82 18.96
N PRO A 135 -25.43 4.94 20.28
CA PRO A 135 -25.71 3.86 21.22
C PRO A 135 -27.23 3.63 21.29
N CYS A 136 -27.67 2.39 21.04
CA CYS A 136 -29.08 2.05 21.09
C CYS A 136 -29.47 1.55 22.47
N ALA A 137 -30.57 2.07 23.04
CA ALA A 137 -31.18 1.53 24.24
C ALA A 137 -31.84 0.15 24.00
N THR A 138 -32.30 -0.11 22.77
CA THR A 138 -32.83 -1.41 22.32
C THR A 138 -32.07 -1.87 21.07
N THR A 139 -31.48 -3.07 21.13
CA THR A 139 -30.59 -3.58 20.09
C THR A 139 -31.31 -4.65 19.26
N LEU A 140 -31.76 -4.26 18.07
CA LEU A 140 -32.26 -5.20 17.07
C LEU A 140 -31.07 -5.81 16.32
N ARG A 141 -30.93 -7.14 16.35
CA ARG A 141 -29.89 -7.86 15.58
C ARG A 141 -30.44 -8.35 14.24
N CYS A 142 -29.59 -8.38 13.23
CA CYS A 142 -29.97 -8.98 11.95
C CYS A 142 -30.34 -10.47 12.13
N SER A 143 -31.50 -10.88 11.60
CA SER A 143 -32.01 -12.24 11.74
C SER A 143 -31.14 -13.31 11.05
N VAL A 144 -30.44 -12.93 9.98
CA VAL A 144 -29.61 -13.85 9.17
C VAL A 144 -28.23 -14.03 9.77
N CYS A 145 -27.47 -12.95 9.95
CA CYS A 145 -26.09 -13.03 10.43
C CYS A 145 -25.96 -12.96 11.95
N LYS A 146 -26.92 -12.37 12.66
CA LYS A 146 -26.89 -12.08 14.11
C LYS A 146 -25.70 -11.23 14.60
N VAL A 147 -24.87 -10.70 13.69
CA VAL A 147 -23.68 -9.89 13.99
C VAL A 147 -23.98 -8.39 13.98
N ALA A 148 -24.75 -7.90 13.00
CA ALA A 148 -25.07 -6.47 12.90
C ALA A 148 -26.19 -6.05 13.86
N THR A 149 -26.00 -4.91 14.53
CA THR A 149 -26.89 -4.32 15.55
C THR A 149 -27.49 -3.00 15.07
N TYR A 150 -28.78 -2.80 15.35
CA TYR A 150 -29.56 -1.64 14.90
C TYR A 150 -30.47 -1.14 16.00
N CYS A 151 -30.73 0.18 16.03
CA CYS A 151 -31.68 0.74 16.99
C CYS A 151 -33.15 0.44 16.63
N SER A 152 -33.43 0.14 15.35
CA SER A 152 -34.79 -0.08 14.86
C SER A 152 -34.81 -0.81 13.52
N ARG A 153 -35.99 -1.32 13.13
CA ARG A 153 -36.22 -1.91 11.80
C ARG A 153 -35.94 -0.91 10.67
N LYS A 154 -36.19 0.39 10.91
CA LYS A 154 -35.86 1.47 9.98
C LYS A 154 -34.35 1.55 9.73
N CYS A 155 -33.55 1.54 10.80
CA CYS A 155 -32.09 1.51 10.70
C CYS A 155 -31.57 0.26 9.98
N GLN A 156 -32.18 -0.90 10.22
CA GLN A 156 -31.84 -2.13 9.49
C GLN A 156 -32.17 -2.04 8.00
N GLY A 157 -33.33 -1.46 7.64
CA GLY A 157 -33.76 -1.32 6.24
C GLY A 157 -32.88 -0.35 5.45
N GLU A 158 -32.50 0.78 6.04
CA GLU A 158 -31.60 1.76 5.42
C GLU A 158 -30.18 1.19 5.21
N ASP A 159 -29.69 0.36 6.15
CA ASP A 159 -28.40 -0.33 6.04
C ASP A 159 -28.46 -1.58 5.16
N TRP A 160 -29.64 -2.11 4.82
CA TRP A 160 -29.78 -3.37 4.08
C TRP A 160 -29.10 -3.35 2.71
N GLN A 161 -29.09 -2.18 2.04
CA GLN A 161 -28.37 -1.98 0.78
C GLN A 161 -26.87 -2.32 0.88
N PHE A 162 -26.27 -2.20 2.08
CA PHE A 162 -24.87 -2.43 2.37
C PHE A 162 -24.65 -3.76 3.10
N HIS A 163 -25.44 -4.00 4.16
CA HIS A 163 -25.31 -5.18 4.99
C HIS A 163 -25.47 -6.49 4.22
N LYS A 164 -26.37 -6.54 3.22
CA LYS A 164 -26.69 -7.76 2.46
C LYS A 164 -25.48 -8.46 1.85
N ARG A 165 -24.42 -7.72 1.49
CA ARG A 165 -23.18 -8.27 0.89
C ARG A 165 -22.36 -9.06 1.91
N ASN A 166 -22.36 -8.60 3.15
CA ASN A 166 -21.57 -9.18 4.24
C ASN A 166 -22.45 -9.99 5.22
N CYS A 167 -23.74 -10.13 4.90
CA CYS A 167 -24.71 -10.85 5.71
C CYS A 167 -24.56 -12.37 5.49
N LYS A 168 -23.69 -13.01 6.27
CA LYS A 168 -23.49 -14.47 6.22
C LYS A 168 -24.12 -15.13 7.45
N LYS A 169 -24.84 -16.23 7.25
CA LYS A 169 -25.41 -17.03 8.35
C LYS A 169 -24.26 -17.66 9.14
N PRO A 170 -24.18 -17.46 10.46
CA PRO A 170 -23.14 -18.09 11.26
C PRO A 170 -23.32 -19.61 11.21
N LEU A 171 -22.23 -20.34 10.96
CA LEU A 171 -22.22 -21.80 11.01
C LEU A 171 -22.59 -22.26 12.43
N PRO A 172 -23.39 -23.34 12.57
CA PRO A 172 -23.70 -23.90 13.87
C PRO A 172 -22.41 -24.33 14.59
N LYS A 173 -22.26 -23.94 15.85
CA LYS A 173 -21.07 -24.17 16.70
C LYS A 173 -20.73 -25.65 17.00
N ALA A 174 -21.37 -26.61 16.33
CA ALA A 174 -21.16 -28.04 16.57
C ALA A 174 -20.15 -28.72 15.62
N GLU A 175 -19.72 -28.06 14.52
CA GLU A 175 -18.86 -28.70 13.50
C GLU A 175 -17.50 -28.00 13.30
N ALA A 176 -17.07 -27.15 14.24
CA ALA A 176 -15.78 -26.46 14.16
C ALA A 176 -14.64 -27.13 14.96
N SER A 177 -14.92 -28.21 15.70
CA SER A 177 -13.93 -28.87 16.57
C SER A 177 -13.33 -30.16 16.00
N ASN A 178 -13.76 -30.64 14.84
CA ASN A 178 -13.28 -31.90 14.27
C ASN A 178 -12.95 -31.85 12.77
N TYR A 179 -12.48 -30.70 12.29
CA TYR A 179 -11.89 -30.61 10.95
C TYR A 179 -10.37 -30.61 11.06
N LYS A 180 -9.77 -31.78 10.89
CA LYS A 180 -8.35 -31.95 10.57
C LYS A 180 -8.28 -31.89 9.04
N PRO A 181 -7.54 -30.97 8.42
CA PRO A 181 -7.40 -30.99 6.97
C PRO A 181 -6.61 -32.24 6.60
N GLU A 182 -7.30 -33.27 6.11
CA GLU A 182 -6.69 -34.48 5.55
C GLU A 182 -5.81 -34.03 4.38
N SER A 183 -4.49 -34.20 4.54
CA SER A 183 -3.55 -33.91 3.48
C SER A 183 -3.80 -34.90 2.34
N TYR A 184 -3.97 -34.40 1.13
CA TYR A 184 -4.11 -35.17 -0.12
C TYR A 184 -2.82 -35.92 -0.51
N ARG A 185 -2.02 -36.39 0.46
CA ARG A 185 -0.82 -37.18 0.21
C ARG A 185 -1.16 -38.65 0.47
N PRO A 186 -1.20 -39.51 -0.56
CA PRO A 186 -1.42 -40.94 -0.37
C PRO A 186 -0.39 -41.49 0.61
N LYS A 187 -0.83 -42.36 1.53
CA LYS A 187 0.08 -43.10 2.41
C LYS A 187 0.80 -44.15 1.57
N ALA A 188 2.09 -44.39 1.85
CA ALA A 188 2.99 -45.20 1.03
C ALA A 188 2.56 -46.67 0.80
N ASP A 189 1.58 -47.17 1.58
CA ASP A 189 1.11 -48.56 1.51
C ASP A 189 -0.25 -48.73 0.81
N GLU A 190 -0.81 -47.67 0.21
CA GLU A 190 -2.03 -47.80 -0.59
C GLU A 190 -1.68 -48.40 -1.96
N LYS A 191 -2.07 -49.67 -2.17
CA LYS A 191 -1.90 -50.36 -3.45
C LYS A 191 -2.58 -49.54 -4.55
N VAL A 192 -1.77 -49.13 -5.53
CA VAL A 192 -2.23 -48.54 -6.79
C VAL A 192 -3.27 -49.49 -7.39
N VAL A 193 -4.53 -49.06 -7.42
CA VAL A 193 -5.53 -49.71 -8.26
C VAL A 193 -5.08 -49.52 -9.69
N GLU A 194 -4.86 -50.62 -10.41
CA GLU A 194 -4.48 -50.56 -11.82
C GLU A 194 -5.59 -49.83 -12.61
N ASP A 195 -5.19 -48.74 -13.26
CA ASP A 195 -6.01 -47.90 -14.14
C ASP A 195 -6.49 -48.79 -15.30
N ASP A 196 -7.74 -49.22 -15.25
CA ASP A 196 -8.40 -50.14 -16.19
C ASP A 196 -8.67 -49.51 -17.57
N GLY A 197 -8.03 -48.38 -17.87
CA GLY A 197 -8.12 -47.67 -19.15
C GLY A 197 -9.48 -47.00 -19.39
N GLU A 198 -10.40 -47.08 -18.43
CA GLU A 198 -11.74 -46.52 -18.58
C GLU A 198 -11.76 -45.04 -18.20
N VAL A 199 -12.35 -44.20 -19.04
CA VAL A 199 -12.44 -42.76 -18.80
C VAL A 199 -13.38 -42.51 -17.63
N GLY A 200 -12.81 -42.35 -16.44
CA GLY A 200 -13.55 -42.10 -15.22
C GLY A 200 -14.53 -40.94 -15.34
N ASP A 201 -15.58 -40.99 -14.51
CA ASP A 201 -16.79 -40.16 -14.56
C ASP A 201 -16.58 -38.68 -14.15
N TRP A 202 -15.35 -38.18 -14.35
CA TRP A 202 -14.88 -36.83 -14.06
C TRP A 202 -15.15 -35.85 -15.21
N TYR A 203 -15.42 -36.35 -16.42
CA TYR A 203 -15.94 -35.57 -17.55
C TYR A 203 -17.48 -35.46 -17.48
N ARG A 204 -18.00 -34.61 -16.58
CA ARG A 204 -19.45 -34.42 -16.41
C ARG A 204 -20.07 -33.32 -17.28
N HIS A 205 -19.28 -32.47 -17.93
CA HIS A 205 -19.81 -31.31 -18.67
C HIS A 205 -19.05 -30.99 -19.96
N ARG A 206 -18.97 -31.96 -20.87
CA ARG A 206 -18.80 -31.69 -22.30
C ARG A 206 -19.26 -32.92 -23.07
N GLU A 207 -20.07 -32.74 -24.10
CA GLU A 207 -20.64 -33.79 -24.97
C GLU A 207 -19.55 -34.59 -25.73
N TRP A 208 -18.28 -34.23 -25.53
CA TRP A 208 -17.13 -34.91 -26.08
C TRP A 208 -16.41 -35.70 -24.98
N ARG A 209 -16.37 -37.02 -25.12
CA ARG A 209 -15.63 -37.96 -24.29
C ARG A 209 -14.70 -38.76 -25.22
N PRO A 210 -13.37 -38.70 -25.07
CA PRO A 210 -12.47 -39.56 -25.83
C PRO A 210 -12.65 -41.02 -25.38
N GLU A 211 -12.61 -41.98 -26.30
CA GLU A 211 -12.76 -43.41 -25.99
C GLU A 211 -11.54 -44.01 -25.26
N THR A 212 -10.36 -43.38 -25.44
CA THR A 212 -9.10 -43.84 -24.83
C THR A 212 -8.37 -42.68 -24.18
N LYS A 213 -7.92 -42.87 -22.94
CA LYS A 213 -7.09 -41.91 -22.19
C LYS A 213 -5.69 -41.84 -22.83
N VAL A 214 -5.40 -40.77 -23.56
CA VAL A 214 -4.06 -40.52 -24.11
C VAL A 214 -3.22 -39.80 -23.05
N GLU A 215 -2.21 -40.47 -22.51
CA GLU A 215 -1.23 -39.82 -21.63
C GLU A 215 -0.28 -38.93 -22.45
N PHE A 216 -0.49 -37.62 -22.39
CA PHE A 216 0.46 -36.65 -22.93
C PHE A 216 1.65 -36.50 -21.98
N LYS A 217 2.74 -37.21 -22.26
CA LYS A 217 4.03 -37.02 -21.57
C LYS A 217 4.83 -35.93 -22.30
N PRO A 218 5.18 -34.80 -21.65
CA PRO A 218 6.06 -33.81 -22.25
C PRO A 218 7.43 -34.44 -22.53
N SER A 219 7.83 -34.51 -23.79
CA SER A 219 9.18 -34.94 -24.15
C SER A 219 10.19 -33.90 -23.66
N LYS A 220 11.20 -34.36 -22.93
CA LYS A 220 12.30 -33.52 -22.47
C LYS A 220 13.12 -33.09 -23.69
N VAL A 221 13.38 -31.80 -23.84
CA VAL A 221 14.24 -31.29 -24.91
C VAL A 221 15.69 -31.54 -24.48
N ASP A 222 16.42 -32.36 -25.23
CA ASP A 222 17.83 -32.63 -24.97
C ASP A 222 18.70 -31.41 -25.32
N ALA A 223 19.69 -31.14 -24.47
CA ALA A 223 20.47 -29.90 -24.45
C ALA A 223 21.47 -29.71 -25.62
N GLU A 224 21.50 -30.61 -26.61
CA GLU A 224 22.52 -30.62 -27.67
C GLU A 224 21.95 -30.37 -29.09
N GLY A 225 20.67 -30.00 -29.19
CA GLY A 225 20.04 -29.57 -30.45
C GLY A 225 19.67 -28.09 -30.52
N ALA A 226 19.94 -27.31 -29.47
CA ALA A 226 19.65 -25.87 -29.47
C ALA A 226 20.78 -25.11 -30.16
N THR A 227 20.86 -25.20 -31.49
CA THR A 227 21.38 -24.07 -32.27
C THR A 227 20.39 -22.93 -32.10
N VAL A 228 20.60 -22.16 -31.04
CA VAL A 228 19.94 -20.88 -30.81
C VAL A 228 20.41 -19.97 -31.95
N ILE A 229 19.69 -20.01 -33.07
CA ILE A 229 19.61 -18.83 -33.91
C ILE A 229 18.90 -17.80 -33.03
N LYS A 230 19.69 -16.94 -32.39
CA LYS A 230 19.19 -15.71 -31.78
C LYS A 230 18.65 -14.87 -32.93
N SER A 231 17.40 -15.11 -33.33
CA SER A 231 16.63 -14.09 -34.02
C SER A 231 16.29 -13.04 -32.97
N GLU A 232 16.72 -11.81 -33.23
CA GLU A 232 16.34 -10.63 -32.46
C GLU A 232 14.81 -10.54 -32.41
N GLY A 233 14.24 -10.79 -31.22
CA GLY A 233 12.83 -10.53 -30.91
C GLY A 233 11.88 -11.73 -31.02
N GLY A 234 11.50 -12.29 -29.86
CA GLY A 234 10.25 -13.06 -29.71
C GLY A 234 10.40 -14.44 -29.09
N SER A 235 9.67 -14.69 -28.00
CA SER A 235 9.46 -16.03 -27.44
C SER A 235 8.56 -16.89 -28.34
N ALA A 236 8.62 -18.22 -28.18
CA ALA A 236 7.98 -19.24 -29.03
C ALA A 236 6.46 -19.11 -29.27
N TRP A 237 5.79 -18.14 -28.64
CA TRP A 237 4.39 -17.80 -28.85
C TRP A 237 4.14 -16.97 -30.13
N ASN A 238 5.17 -16.38 -30.73
CA ASN A 238 5.05 -15.52 -31.91
C ASN A 238 4.97 -16.27 -33.25
N ALA A 239 4.97 -17.61 -33.23
CA ALA A 239 4.93 -18.46 -34.42
C ALA A 239 3.64 -18.33 -35.27
N ALA A 240 2.59 -17.69 -34.75
CA ALA A 240 1.31 -17.50 -35.45
C ALA A 240 1.17 -16.17 -36.21
N GLY A 241 2.22 -15.33 -36.28
CA GLY A 241 2.25 -14.13 -37.14
C GLY A 241 1.16 -13.08 -36.88
N THR A 242 0.56 -13.07 -35.68
CA THR A 242 -0.57 -12.16 -35.33
C THR A 242 -0.14 -10.99 -34.44
N TRP A 243 1.10 -10.99 -33.94
CA TRP A 243 1.64 -9.99 -33.02
C TRP A 243 3.08 -9.63 -33.42
N GLU A 244 3.30 -8.37 -33.80
CA GLU A 244 4.64 -7.82 -34.02
C GLU A 244 4.97 -6.91 -32.83
N GLU A 245 5.88 -7.39 -31.98
CA GLU A 245 6.45 -6.65 -30.87
C GLU A 245 7.84 -6.16 -31.27
N LYS A 246 8.05 -4.85 -31.18
CA LYS A 246 9.33 -4.23 -31.47
C LYS A 246 9.94 -3.67 -30.19
N ASP A 247 11.07 -4.22 -29.77
CA ASP A 247 11.89 -3.62 -28.71
C ASP A 247 12.46 -2.29 -29.21
N MET A 248 12.24 -1.25 -28.42
CA MET A 248 12.65 0.10 -28.69
C MET A 248 13.48 0.70 -27.55
N LEU A 249 13.91 -0.10 -26.57
CA LEU A 249 14.84 0.34 -25.54
C LEU A 249 16.17 0.85 -26.13
N PRO A 250 16.75 0.24 -27.19
CA PRO A 250 17.94 0.78 -27.84
C PRO A 250 17.71 2.18 -28.46
N TRP A 251 16.51 2.42 -28.99
CA TRP A 251 16.14 3.73 -29.52
C TRP A 251 16.11 4.79 -28.42
N TRP A 252 15.51 4.46 -27.27
CA TRP A 252 15.46 5.35 -26.11
C TRP A 252 16.85 5.68 -25.57
N LYS A 253 17.75 4.69 -25.46
CA LYS A 253 19.15 4.92 -25.03
C LYS A 253 19.85 5.92 -25.94
N ASN A 254 19.73 5.78 -27.25
CA ASN A 254 20.33 6.71 -28.19
C ASN A 254 19.66 8.10 -28.14
N ARG A 255 18.33 8.14 -28.01
CA ARG A 255 17.59 9.40 -28.02
C ARG A 255 17.80 10.22 -26.74
N LEU A 256 17.85 9.58 -25.58
CA LEU A 256 18.10 10.24 -24.30
C LEU A 256 19.51 10.85 -24.21
N LEU A 257 20.50 10.28 -24.91
CA LEU A 257 21.82 10.92 -25.05
C LEU A 257 21.72 12.28 -25.75
N GLY A 258 20.68 12.51 -26.57
CA GLY A 258 20.40 13.80 -27.19
C GLY A 258 20.00 14.91 -26.21
N LEU A 259 19.73 14.59 -24.94
CA LEU A 259 19.55 15.59 -23.88
C LEU A 259 20.87 16.23 -23.44
N THR A 260 22.02 15.64 -23.78
CA THR A 260 23.32 16.21 -23.44
C THR A 260 23.53 17.53 -24.19
N GLY A 261 23.96 18.55 -23.45
CA GLY A 261 24.10 19.90 -23.97
C GLY A 261 22.84 20.77 -23.87
N LEU A 262 21.71 20.24 -23.37
CA LEU A 262 20.55 21.06 -23.03
C LEU A 262 20.96 22.10 -21.96
N ALA A 263 20.77 23.38 -22.28
CA ALA A 263 21.14 24.49 -21.42
C ALA A 263 19.91 25.35 -21.10
N VAL A 264 19.69 25.63 -19.81
CA VAL A 264 18.55 26.41 -19.32
C VAL A 264 19.05 27.48 -18.37
N ASP A 265 18.61 28.72 -18.58
CA ASP A 265 18.89 29.81 -17.65
C ASP A 265 17.96 29.71 -16.44
N SER A 266 18.52 29.78 -15.24
CA SER A 266 17.79 29.73 -13.98
C SER A 266 18.17 30.91 -13.08
N PHE A 267 17.44 31.08 -11.97
CA PHE A 267 17.77 32.11 -10.98
C PHE A 267 19.13 31.88 -10.31
N ALA A 268 19.60 30.63 -10.22
CA ALA A 268 20.87 30.30 -9.60
C ALA A 268 22.04 30.41 -10.60
N GLY A 269 21.78 30.33 -11.90
CA GLY A 269 22.80 30.31 -12.93
C GLY A 269 22.36 29.55 -14.17
N LYS A 270 23.29 29.32 -15.09
CA LYS A 270 23.03 28.53 -16.30
C LYS A 270 23.22 27.05 -15.99
N LEU A 271 22.14 26.29 -16.06
CA LEU A 271 22.13 24.84 -15.87
C LEU A 271 22.40 24.17 -17.21
N THR A 272 23.39 23.30 -17.29
CA THR A 272 23.73 22.55 -18.50
C THR A 272 23.75 21.05 -18.21
N VAL A 273 23.02 20.27 -18.99
CA VAL A 273 23.06 18.81 -18.92
C VAL A 273 24.39 18.32 -19.47
N THR A 274 25.17 17.65 -18.63
CA THR A 274 26.49 17.15 -18.98
C THR A 274 26.45 15.71 -19.48
N ASN A 275 25.59 14.88 -18.89
CA ASN A 275 25.53 13.46 -19.21
C ASN A 275 24.17 12.84 -18.89
N VAL A 276 23.85 11.73 -19.55
CA VAL A 276 22.71 10.89 -19.22
C VAL A 276 23.19 9.46 -19.01
N THR A 277 22.88 8.90 -17.84
CA THR A 277 23.35 7.60 -17.36
C THR A 277 22.19 6.76 -16.84
N ASP A 278 22.45 5.49 -16.54
CA ASP A 278 21.49 4.57 -15.91
C ASP A 278 20.14 4.41 -16.64
N VAL A 279 20.14 4.45 -17.98
CA VAL A 279 18.92 4.23 -18.78
C VAL A 279 18.50 2.76 -18.70
N ASN A 280 17.53 2.47 -17.84
CA ASN A 280 16.97 1.15 -17.61
C ASN A 280 15.44 1.16 -17.76
N GLY A 281 14.86 -0.02 -17.93
CA GLY A 281 13.43 -0.20 -18.08
C GLY A 281 13.07 -1.02 -19.31
N GLU A 282 11.82 -0.91 -19.73
CA GLU A 282 11.27 -1.61 -20.88
C GLU A 282 10.59 -0.61 -21.83
N ALA A 283 10.76 -0.83 -23.13
CA ALA A 283 10.12 -0.02 -24.15
C ALA A 283 9.81 -0.87 -25.37
N GLN A 284 8.53 -1.05 -25.65
CA GLN A 284 8.04 -1.88 -26.73
C GLN A 284 6.88 -1.21 -27.48
N ILE A 285 6.83 -1.45 -28.78
CA ILE A 285 5.71 -1.07 -29.63
C ILE A 285 5.02 -2.35 -30.09
N LEU A 286 3.73 -2.45 -29.77
CA LEU A 286 2.90 -3.61 -30.04
C LEU A 286 1.89 -3.26 -31.14
N HIS A 287 2.00 -3.90 -32.30
CA HIS A 287 1.08 -3.67 -33.42
C HIS A 287 -0.11 -4.64 -33.33
N VAL A 288 -1.33 -4.12 -33.19
CA VAL A 288 -2.57 -4.90 -33.10
C VAL A 288 -3.58 -4.39 -34.13
N ARG A 289 -3.82 -5.16 -35.20
CA ARG A 289 -4.93 -4.97 -36.16
C ARG A 289 -5.26 -3.49 -36.47
N LYS A 290 -4.31 -2.78 -37.10
CA LYS A 290 -4.35 -1.34 -37.48
C LYS A 290 -4.22 -0.32 -36.33
N SER A 291 -3.94 -0.75 -35.10
CA SER A 291 -3.66 0.13 -33.97
C SER A 291 -2.34 -0.26 -33.31
N SER A 292 -1.46 0.71 -33.12
CA SER A 292 -0.20 0.52 -32.40
C SER A 292 -0.37 0.90 -30.94
N LYS A 293 0.10 0.05 -30.03
CA LYS A 293 0.14 0.31 -28.59
C LYS A 293 1.58 0.56 -28.17
N TYR A 294 1.76 1.64 -27.43
CA TYR A 294 3.06 2.09 -26.93
C TYR A 294 3.14 1.76 -25.45
N ILE A 295 4.02 0.82 -25.10
CA ILE A 295 4.26 0.41 -23.72
C ILE A 295 5.72 0.75 -23.44
N PHE A 296 5.94 1.68 -22.52
CA PHE A 296 7.27 1.98 -22.03
C PHE A 296 7.18 2.39 -20.57
N ASP A 297 8.18 1.96 -19.81
CA ASP A 297 8.45 2.35 -18.43
C ASP A 297 9.97 2.43 -18.30
N ILE A 298 10.49 3.66 -18.29
CA ILE A 298 11.92 3.95 -18.36
C ILE A 298 12.31 4.82 -17.18
N ASN A 299 13.43 4.48 -16.56
CA ASN A 299 14.11 5.31 -15.58
C ASN A 299 15.52 5.63 -16.06
N PHE A 300 16.01 6.82 -15.72
CA PHE A 300 17.34 7.28 -16.09
C PHE A 300 17.82 8.41 -15.19
N CYS A 301 19.14 8.61 -15.16
CA CYS A 301 19.81 9.67 -14.42
C CYS A 301 20.33 10.73 -15.39
N VAL A 302 20.07 12.00 -15.08
CA VAL A 302 20.59 13.15 -15.81
C VAL A 302 21.56 13.89 -14.91
N GLU A 303 22.80 14.02 -15.34
CA GLU A 303 23.81 14.82 -14.65
C GLU A 303 23.83 16.24 -15.24
N PHE A 304 23.89 17.24 -14.37
CA PHE A 304 23.92 18.65 -14.77
C PHE A 304 24.99 19.41 -13.99
N SER A 305 25.44 20.51 -14.59
CA SER A 305 26.31 21.50 -13.94
C SER A 305 25.65 22.87 -13.93
N CYS A 306 25.78 23.59 -12.81
CA CYS A 306 25.35 24.97 -12.68
C CYS A 306 26.56 25.91 -12.83
N GLY A 307 26.53 26.75 -13.86
CA GLY A 307 27.52 27.80 -14.07
C GLY A 307 26.97 29.16 -13.59
N PHE A 308 27.72 29.83 -12.72
CA PHE A 308 27.35 31.14 -12.19
C PHE A 308 27.98 32.25 -13.04
N ALA A 309 27.19 33.19 -13.56
CA ALA A 309 27.73 34.28 -14.40
C ALA A 309 28.74 35.18 -13.64
N THR A 310 28.63 35.22 -12.30
CA THR A 310 29.42 36.08 -11.41
C THR A 310 30.66 35.39 -10.83
N SER A 311 30.83 34.08 -11.02
CA SER A 311 31.96 33.34 -10.45
C SER A 311 32.42 32.21 -11.37
N SER A 312 33.74 31.94 -11.42
CA SER A 312 34.29 30.81 -12.18
C SER A 312 34.02 29.44 -11.54
N ARG A 313 33.31 29.40 -10.41
CA ARG A 313 32.91 28.15 -9.76
C ARG A 313 31.72 27.56 -10.52
N SER A 314 31.68 26.24 -10.61
CA SER A 314 30.52 25.50 -11.06
C SER A 314 30.20 24.43 -10.02
N THR A 315 28.92 24.19 -9.80
CA THR A 315 28.43 23.12 -8.92
C THR A 315 27.82 22.03 -9.77
N SER A 316 27.84 20.80 -9.26
CA SER A 316 27.29 19.63 -9.96
C SER A 316 26.02 19.12 -9.28
N GLY A 317 25.17 18.47 -10.06
CA GLY A 317 23.94 17.85 -9.57
C GLY A 317 23.47 16.71 -10.46
N LYS A 318 22.52 15.94 -9.93
CA LYS A 318 21.89 14.80 -10.61
C LYS A 318 20.38 14.87 -10.44
N VAL A 319 19.66 14.66 -11.54
CA VAL A 319 18.20 14.50 -11.58
C VAL A 319 17.92 13.06 -12.00
N LYS A 320 17.36 12.27 -11.09
CA LYS A 320 16.94 10.90 -11.37
C LYS A 320 15.46 10.89 -11.72
N VAL A 321 15.14 10.51 -12.95
CA VAL A 321 13.75 10.30 -13.38
C VAL A 321 13.36 8.89 -12.99
N LEU A 322 12.38 8.77 -12.09
CA LEU A 322 11.97 7.49 -11.51
C LEU A 322 11.08 6.67 -12.44
N GLU A 323 10.20 7.33 -13.18
CA GLU A 323 9.22 6.69 -14.05
C GLU A 323 8.84 7.62 -15.21
N LEU A 324 9.27 7.25 -16.41
CA LEU A 324 8.79 7.81 -17.67
C LEU A 324 7.90 6.76 -18.34
N ALA A 325 6.58 6.96 -18.25
CA ALA A 325 5.58 6.07 -18.81
C ALA A 325 4.58 6.82 -19.70
N ASN A 326 3.83 6.07 -20.52
CA ASN A 326 2.81 6.63 -21.41
C ASN A 326 1.71 7.40 -20.65
N VAL A 327 1.42 7.02 -19.40
CA VAL A 327 0.45 7.70 -18.53
C VAL A 327 0.97 9.09 -18.12
N THR A 328 2.26 9.17 -17.75
CA THR A 328 2.89 10.42 -17.30
C THR A 328 2.79 11.53 -18.36
N VAL A 329 2.88 11.16 -19.64
CA VAL A 329 2.87 12.09 -20.76
C VAL A 329 1.46 12.54 -21.15
N LYS A 330 0.44 11.70 -20.92
CA LYS A 330 -0.95 11.98 -21.34
C LYS A 330 -1.73 12.79 -20.32
N ASP A 331 -1.51 12.54 -19.03
CA ASP A 331 -2.30 13.16 -17.96
C ASP A 331 -1.70 14.48 -17.45
N GLY A 332 -0.59 14.96 -18.05
CA GLY A 332 0.10 16.18 -17.62
C GLY A 332 0.59 16.11 -16.18
N THR A 333 0.73 14.90 -15.64
CA THR A 333 1.26 14.66 -14.30
C THR A 333 2.75 14.98 -14.29
N LYS A 334 3.18 15.74 -13.29
CA LYS A 334 4.59 16.07 -13.07
C LYS A 334 5.45 14.81 -13.10
N LEU A 335 6.58 14.87 -13.80
CA LEU A 335 7.53 13.76 -13.85
C LEU A 335 8.03 13.47 -12.42
N PRO A 336 7.95 12.21 -11.95
CA PRO A 336 8.49 11.84 -10.65
C PRO A 336 10.02 11.86 -10.73
N VAL A 337 10.62 12.88 -10.11
CA VAL A 337 12.07 13.11 -10.12
C VAL A 337 12.65 13.21 -8.72
N GLU A 338 13.85 12.67 -8.53
CA GLU A 338 14.69 12.88 -7.36
C GLU A 338 15.88 13.75 -7.74
N ILE A 339 16.03 14.90 -7.07
CA ILE A 339 17.10 15.87 -7.36
C ILE A 339 18.11 15.87 -6.22
N SER A 340 19.37 15.64 -6.58
CA SER A 340 20.54 15.78 -5.72
C SER A 340 21.43 16.90 -6.25
N ALA A 341 21.75 17.89 -5.44
CA ALA A 341 22.67 18.97 -5.79
C ALA A 341 23.50 19.38 -4.57
N GLU A 342 24.64 20.03 -4.81
CA GLU A 342 25.54 20.49 -3.74
C GLU A 342 24.94 21.59 -2.85
N SER A 343 24.00 22.37 -3.39
CA SER A 343 23.32 23.45 -2.67
C SER A 343 21.80 23.36 -2.83
N ASP A 344 21.06 23.76 -1.79
CA ASP A 344 19.60 23.88 -1.84
C ASP A 344 19.13 24.88 -2.90
N SER A 345 19.94 25.91 -3.21
CA SER A 345 19.66 26.84 -4.32
C SER A 345 19.63 26.11 -5.66
N ASP A 346 20.59 25.23 -5.88
CA ASP A 346 20.80 24.54 -7.15
C ASP A 346 19.75 23.46 -7.32
N LYS A 347 19.36 22.80 -6.21
CA LYS A 347 18.22 21.89 -6.17
C LYS A 347 16.92 22.58 -6.61
N ARG A 348 16.62 23.75 -6.03
CA ARG A 348 15.42 24.54 -6.41
C ARG A 348 15.49 25.04 -7.85
N ALA A 349 16.67 25.43 -8.31
CA ALA A 349 16.88 25.87 -9.69
C ALA A 349 16.64 24.72 -10.68
N ALA A 350 17.16 23.53 -10.38
CA ALA A 350 16.91 22.33 -11.17
C ALA A 350 15.41 21.97 -11.18
N GLU A 351 14.74 22.01 -10.02
CA GLU A 351 13.30 21.72 -9.93
C GLU A 351 12.43 22.71 -10.71
N THR A 352 12.80 24.00 -10.69
CA THR A 352 11.95 25.06 -11.28
C THR A 352 12.24 25.32 -12.75
N ALA A 353 13.47 25.07 -13.22
CA ALA A 353 13.90 25.38 -14.58
C ALA A 353 14.29 24.14 -15.39
N LEU A 354 15.13 23.25 -14.83
CA LEU A 354 15.64 22.10 -15.56
C LEU A 354 14.58 21.00 -15.73
N VAL A 355 13.81 20.68 -14.69
CA VAL A 355 12.76 19.64 -14.75
C VAL A 355 11.71 19.97 -15.80
N PRO A 356 11.10 21.18 -15.85
CA PRO A 356 10.15 21.52 -16.92
C PRO A 356 10.76 21.48 -18.33
N ALA A 357 12.03 21.87 -18.47
CA ALA A 357 12.72 21.78 -19.76
C ALA A 357 12.94 20.32 -20.19
N LEU A 358 13.30 19.44 -19.26
CA LEU A 358 13.39 18.00 -19.50
C LEU A 358 12.02 17.42 -19.87
N GLU A 359 10.95 17.79 -19.16
CA GLU A 359 9.58 17.36 -19.48
C GLU A 359 9.20 17.74 -20.92
N ALA A 360 9.49 18.97 -21.35
CA ALA A 360 9.23 19.43 -22.71
C ALA A 360 10.00 18.62 -23.76
N SER A 361 11.32 18.42 -23.57
CA SER A 361 12.12 17.61 -24.49
C SER A 361 11.68 16.14 -24.54
N LEU A 362 11.28 15.57 -23.39
CA LEU A 362 10.77 14.21 -23.33
C LEU A 362 9.42 14.07 -24.05
N GLN A 363 8.54 15.07 -23.97
CA GLN A 363 7.26 15.05 -24.68
C GLN A 363 7.45 15.04 -26.20
N GLU A 364 8.45 15.77 -26.71
CA GLU A 364 8.84 15.69 -28.13
C GLU A 364 9.35 14.28 -28.49
N TYR A 365 10.21 13.69 -27.65
CA TYR A 365 10.73 12.35 -27.89
C TYR A 365 9.64 11.29 -27.86
N VAL A 366 8.65 11.43 -26.98
CA VAL A 366 7.49 10.52 -26.94
C VAL A 366 6.65 10.65 -28.22
N THR A 367 6.52 11.86 -28.77
CA THR A 367 5.82 12.08 -30.04
C THR A 367 6.57 11.42 -31.19
N GLU A 368 7.89 11.53 -31.22
CA GLU A 368 8.73 10.81 -32.19
C GLU A 368 8.66 9.29 -32.02
N TYR A 369 8.63 8.80 -30.77
CA TYR A 369 8.47 7.40 -30.45
C TYR A 369 7.13 6.85 -30.99
N GLN A 370 6.06 7.61 -30.82
CA GLN A 370 4.75 7.28 -31.37
C GLN A 370 4.77 7.30 -32.90
N ALA A 371 5.51 8.21 -33.52
CA ALA A 371 5.69 8.21 -34.98
C ALA A 371 6.47 6.99 -35.50
N LYS A 372 7.22 6.25 -34.66
CA LYS A 372 7.89 4.99 -35.05
C LYS A 372 6.96 3.77 -35.08
N GLY A 373 5.75 3.87 -34.52
CA GLY A 373 4.74 2.81 -34.55
C GLY A 373 3.59 3.05 -35.53
N ASN A 374 3.55 4.20 -36.19
CA ASN A 374 2.68 4.44 -37.34
C ASN A 374 3.41 4.04 -38.63
#